data_AF-A0A830ESQ9-F1
#
_entry.id   AF-A0A830ESQ9-F1
#
_cell.length_a   1.000
_cell.length_b   1.000
_cell.length_c   1.000
_cell.angle_alpha   90.00
_cell.angle_beta   90.00
_cell.angle_gamma   90.00
#
_symmetry.space_group_name_H-M   'P 1'
#
loop_
_entity.id
_entity.type
_entity.pdbx_description
1 polymer ?
#
loop_
_entity_poly.entity_id
_entity_poly.type
_entity_poly.pdbx_seq_one_letter_code
_entity_poly.pdbx_strand_id
1 'polypeptide(L)'
;MDTIHLSPGPAAAQAFRLGIIASAVGGLAGIATLYWLDVLTLVFAGYALVLLFPVYLVFAATALSVWLGYNKDATALRPVYRQKDSGGRSE
;
A
#
# COMPACT_ATOMS: atom_id res chain seq x y z
N MET A 1 -4.35 -15.47 -25.81
CA MET A 1 -3.58 -15.18 -24.59
C MET A 1 -4.52 -14.41 -23.66
N ASP A 2 -5.34 -15.14 -22.93
CA ASP A 2 -6.34 -14.58 -22.03
C ASP A 2 -5.64 -13.93 -20.84
N THR A 3 -5.59 -12.60 -20.83
CA THR A 3 -5.06 -11.85 -19.70
C THR A 3 -6.17 -11.75 -18.67
N ILE A 4 -6.14 -12.66 -17.69
CA ILE A 4 -7.06 -12.63 -16.55
C ILE A 4 -6.81 -11.32 -15.80
N HIS A 5 -7.77 -10.40 -15.92
CA HIS A 5 -7.79 -9.16 -15.19
C HIS A 5 -8.14 -9.45 -13.73
N LEU A 6 -7.15 -9.88 -12.92
CA LEU A 6 -7.28 -9.85 -11.47
C LEU A 6 -7.33 -8.39 -11.04
N SER A 7 -8.55 -7.83 -10.97
CA SER A 7 -8.79 -6.81 -9.96
C SER A 7 -8.34 -7.40 -8.63
N PRO A 8 -7.50 -6.73 -7.82
CA PRO A 8 -7.06 -7.28 -6.55
C PRO A 8 -8.31 -7.70 -5.76
N GLY A 9 -8.48 -9.02 -5.64
CA GLY A 9 -9.69 -9.59 -5.07
C GLY A 9 -9.81 -9.21 -3.59
N PRO A 10 -10.97 -9.45 -2.96
CA PRO A 10 -11.18 -9.22 -1.53
C PRO A 10 -10.06 -9.78 -0.64
N ALA A 11 -9.44 -10.89 -1.07
CA ALA A 11 -8.27 -11.49 -0.41
C ALA A 11 -7.04 -10.57 -0.35
N ALA A 12 -6.73 -9.83 -1.42
CA ALA A 12 -5.60 -8.90 -1.43
C ALA A 12 -5.84 -7.70 -0.51
N ALA A 13 -7.08 -7.18 -0.48
CA ALA A 13 -7.46 -6.11 0.44
C ALA A 13 -7.33 -6.55 1.91
N GLN A 14 -7.72 -7.79 2.21
CA GLN A 14 -7.63 -8.35 3.57
C GLN A 14 -6.19 -8.61 4.00
N ALA A 15 -5.35 -9.15 3.11
CA ALA A 15 -3.93 -9.36 3.36
C ALA A 15 -3.18 -8.03 3.55
N PHE A 16 -3.51 -6.98 2.79
CA PHE A 16 -2.97 -5.63 3.02
C PHE A 16 -3.31 -5.12 4.41
N ARG A 17 -4.58 -5.24 4.81
CA ARG A 17 -5.07 -4.78 6.12
C ARG A 17 -4.38 -5.51 7.27
N LEU A 18 -4.24 -6.84 7.15
CA LEU A 18 -3.51 -7.65 8.11
C LEU A 18 -2.02 -7.29 8.15
N GLY A 19 -1.40 -7.06 6.99
CA GLY A 19 -0.02 -6.63 6.88
C GLY A 19 0.23 -5.31 7.60
N ILE A 20 -0.62 -4.30 7.39
CA ILE A 20 -0.53 -3.02 8.09
C ILE A 20 -0.68 -3.17 9.60
N ILE A 21 -1.64 -3.98 10.05
CA ILE A 21 -1.82 -4.25 11.49
C ILE A 21 -0.58 -4.94 12.06
N ALA A 22 -0.07 -5.96 11.37
CA ALA A 22 1.13 -6.69 11.79
C ALA A 22 2.37 -5.76 11.85
N SER A 23 2.56 -4.90 10.84
CA SER A 23 3.64 -3.91 10.84
C SER A 23 3.48 -2.88 11.97
N ALA A 24 2.27 -2.41 12.23
CA ALA A 24 2.02 -1.48 13.33
C ALA A 24 2.34 -2.11 14.69
N VAL A 25 1.87 -3.34 14.93
CA VAL A 25 2.18 -4.10 16.15
C VAL A 25 3.69 -4.36 16.25
N GLY A 26 4.34 -4.76 15.16
CA GLY A 26 5.78 -4.98 15.12
C GLY A 26 6.60 -3.72 15.44
N GLY A 27 6.24 -2.58 14.85
CA GLY A 27 6.88 -1.30 15.13
C GLY A 27 6.70 -0.85 16.59
N LEU A 28 5.49 -0.98 17.14
CA LEU A 28 5.22 -0.68 18.54
C LEU A 28 6.00 -1.60 19.50
N ALA A 29 6.02 -2.91 19.21
CA ALA A 29 6.77 -3.88 19.99
C ALA A 29 8.28 -3.60 19.94
N GLY A 30 8.81 -3.20 18.78
CA GLY A 30 10.20 -2.79 18.63
C GLY A 30 10.54 -1.57 19.50
N ILE A 31 9.73 -0.50 19.42
CA ILE A 31 9.92 0.70 20.24
C ILE A 31 9.82 0.37 21.74
N ALA A 32 8.82 -0.42 22.15
CA ALA A 32 8.65 -0.82 23.54
C ALA A 32 9.84 -1.65 24.05
N THR A 33 10.37 -2.57 23.22
CA THR A 33 11.55 -3.38 23.57
C THR A 33 12.79 -2.50 23.73
N LEU A 34 13.02 -1.58 22.79
CA LEU A 34 14.15 -0.64 22.84
C LEU A 34 14.09 0.27 24.07
N TYR A 35 12.89 0.72 24.44
CA TYR A 35 12.67 1.48 25.66
C TYR A 35 12.93 0.63 26.92
N TRP A 36 12.44 -0.62 26.94
CA TRP A 36 12.65 -1.53 28.08
C TRP A 36 14.13 -1.85 28.33
N LEU A 37 14.93 -1.93 27.26
CA LEU A 37 16.37 -2.15 27.33
C LEU A 37 17.17 -0.88 27.68
N ASP A 38 16.49 0.23 28.01
CA ASP A 38 17.08 1.56 28.27
C ASP A 38 17.97 2.11 27.13
N VAL A 39 17.85 1.53 25.92
CA VAL A 39 18.54 1.99 24.72
C VAL A 39 17.89 3.28 24.19
N LEU A 40 16.59 3.43 24.42
CA LEU A 40 15.80 4.57 23.96
C LEU A 40 15.29 5.39 25.15
N THR A 41 15.66 6.66 25.22
CA THR A 41 15.11 7.57 26.23
C THR A 41 13.66 7.91 25.93
N LEU A 42 12.88 8.33 26.94
CA LEU A 42 11.46 8.64 26.77
C LEU A 42 11.19 9.70 25.69
N VAL A 43 12.05 10.72 25.59
CA VAL A 43 11.96 11.76 24.55
C VAL A 43 12.16 11.17 23.16
N PHE A 44 13.16 10.29 23.00
CA PHE A 44 13.40 9.62 21.72
C PHE A 44 12.31 8.61 21.38
N ALA A 45 11.71 7.95 22.36
CA ALA A 45 10.54 7.09 22.15
C ALA A 45 9.33 7.89 21.65
N GLY A 46 9.09 9.08 22.23
CA GLY A 46 8.08 10.01 21.74
C GLY A 46 8.35 10.49 20.31
N TYR A 47 9.60 10.88 20.02
CA TYR A 47 10.03 11.22 18.66
C TYR A 47 9.78 10.07 17.68
N ALA A 48 10.16 8.84 18.05
CA ALA A 48 9.97 7.67 17.21
C ALA A 48 8.49 7.41 16.94
N LEU A 49 7.62 7.54 17.93
CA LEU A 49 6.17 7.34 17.77
C LEU A 49 5.50 8.41 16.91
N VAL A 50 5.90 9.68 17.04
CA VAL A 50 5.20 10.80 16.37
C VAL A 50 5.76 11.06 14.97
N LEU A 51 7.07 10.94 14.77
CA LEU A 51 7.73 11.28 13.51
C LEU A 51 8.16 10.03 12.71
N LEU A 52 8.83 9.06 13.34
CA LEU A 52 9.38 7.91 12.60
C LEU A 52 8.33 6.85 12.27
N PHE A 53 7.43 6.57 13.21
CA PHE A 53 6.40 5.53 13.08
C PHE A 53 5.45 5.76 11.89
N PRO A 54 4.89 6.97 11.64
CA PRO A 54 4.07 7.18 10.45
C PRO A 54 4.86 7.00 9.16
N VAL A 55 6.12 7.45 9.10
CA VAL A 55 6.99 7.24 7.93
C VAL A 55 7.25 5.75 7.71
N TYR A 56 7.55 5.01 8.77
CA TYR A 56 7.71 3.56 8.73
C TYR A 56 6.46 2.86 8.19
N LEU A 57 5.25 3.25 8.62
CA LEU A 57 4.01 2.68 8.11
C LEU A 57 3.80 2.96 6.62
N VAL A 58 4.19 4.14 6.11
CA VAL A 58 4.13 4.45 4.68
C VAL A 58 5.05 3.53 3.88
N PHE A 59 6.27 3.28 4.36
CA PHE A 59 7.19 2.33 3.74
C PHE A 59 6.65 0.90 3.78
N ALA A 60 6.14 0.45 4.93
CA ALA A 60 5.52 -0.86 5.07
C ALA A 60 4.33 -1.02 4.12
N ALA A 61 3.45 -0.01 4.05
CA ALA A 61 2.32 0.02 3.12
C ALA A 61 2.77 -0.06 1.66
N THR A 62 3.83 0.65 1.30
CA THR A 62 4.37 0.63 -0.07
C THR A 62 4.93 -0.75 -0.41
N ALA A 63 5.73 -1.32 0.49
CA ALA A 63 6.27 -2.67 0.32
C ALA A 63 5.15 -3.72 0.21
N LEU A 64 4.13 -3.64 1.06
CA LEU A 64 2.94 -4.48 1.00
C LEU A 64 2.18 -4.30 -0.32
N SER A 65 1.95 -3.06 -0.76
CA SER A 65 1.27 -2.75 -2.02
C SER A 65 1.98 -3.35 -3.23
N VAL A 66 3.32 -3.27 -3.26
CA VAL A 66 4.13 -3.90 -4.30
C VAL A 66 4.06 -5.42 -4.21
N TRP A 67 4.23 -5.98 -3.01
CA TRP A 67 4.21 -7.43 -2.79
C TRP A 67 2.85 -8.07 -3.10
N LEU A 68 1.76 -7.36 -2.81
CA LEU A 68 0.38 -7.75 -3.13
C LEU A 68 -0.01 -7.48 -4.59
N GLY A 69 0.88 -6.91 -5.40
CA GLY A 69 0.61 -6.64 -6.81
C GLY A 69 -0.43 -5.54 -7.05
N TYR A 70 -0.67 -4.67 -6.06
CA TYR A 70 -1.49 -3.46 -6.25
C TYR A 70 -0.83 -2.47 -7.23
N ASN A 71 0.50 -2.55 -7.37
CA ASN A 71 1.25 -1.85 -8.41
C ASN A 71 0.94 -2.45 -9.78
N LYS A 72 -0.20 -2.09 -10.36
CA LYS A 72 -0.49 -2.38 -11.78
C LYS A 72 0.48 -1.58 -12.63
N ASP A 73 1.23 -2.28 -13.48
CA ASP A 73 2.13 -1.67 -14.45
C ASP A 73 1.48 -0.48 -15.16
N ALA A 74 2.19 0.63 -15.29
CA ALA A 74 1.73 1.82 -16.04
C ALA A 74 1.36 1.50 -17.51
N THR A 75 1.85 0.36 -18.01
CA THR A 75 1.56 -0.24 -19.32
C THR A 75 0.15 -0.87 -19.42
N ALA A 76 -0.57 -1.04 -18.31
CA ALA A 76 -1.94 -1.56 -18.30
C ALA A 76 -3.00 -0.54 -18.75
N LEU A 77 -2.60 0.71 -18.98
CA LEU A 77 -3.45 1.72 -19.61
C LEU A 77 -3.64 1.38 -21.09
N ARG A 78 -4.65 0.57 -21.39
CA ARG A 78 -5.07 0.30 -22.77
C ARG A 78 -5.58 1.62 -23.38
N PRO A 79 -5.08 2.07 -24.55
CA PRO A 79 -5.57 3.28 -25.19
C PRO A 79 -7.07 3.15 -25.48
N VAL A 80 -7.88 4.01 -24.88
CA VAL A 80 -9.32 4.07 -25.17
C VAL A 80 -9.49 4.98 -26.39
N TYR A 81 -9.74 4.38 -27.56
CA TYR A 81 -10.11 5.13 -28.75
C TYR A 81 -11.56 5.59 -28.61
N ARG A 82 -11.78 6.91 -28.60
CA ARG A 82 -13.11 7.52 -28.65
C ARG A 82 -13.69 7.24 -30.04
N GLN A 83 -14.75 6.43 -30.11
CA GLN A 83 -15.44 6.20 -31.38
C GLN A 83 -16.04 7.54 -31.79
N LYS A 84 -15.54 8.10 -32.89
CA LYS A 84 -16.09 9.32 -33.49
C LYS A 84 -17.48 8.94 -33.96
N ASP A 85 -18.51 9.43 -33.27
CA ASP A 85 -19.90 9.32 -33.70
C ASP A 85 -19.99 9.81 -35.15
N SER A 86 -20.08 8.85 -36.07
CA SER A 86 -20.46 9.07 -37.46
C SER A 86 -21.98 9.23 -37.51
N GLY A 87 -22.48 10.28 -36.85
CA GLY A 87 -23.87 10.69 -36.92
C GLY A 87 -24.01 11.81 -37.94
N GLY A 88 -24.56 11.47 -39.12
CA GLY A 88 -24.95 12.49 -40.10
C GLY A 88 -24.98 12.03 -41.56
N ARG A 89 -25.65 10.91 -41.86
CA ARG A 89 -26.17 10.70 -43.22
C ARG A 89 -27.48 9.90 -43.21
N SER A 90 -28.56 10.66 -43.18
CA SER A 90 -29.94 10.34 -43.55
C SER A 90 -30.55 11.72 -43.79
N GLU A 91 -31.03 12.13 -44.96
CA GLU A 91 -31.43 11.51 -46.23
C GLU A 91 -31.10 12.50 -47.36
#